data_AF-A0A2W5THI6-F1
#
_entry.id   AF-A0A2W5THI6-F1
#
_cell.length_a   1.000
_cell.length_b   1.000
_cell.length_c   1.000
_cell.angle_alpha   90.00
_cell.angle_beta   90.00
_cell.angle_gamma   90.00
#
_symmetry.space_group_name_H-M   'P 1'
#
loop_
_entity.id
_entity.type
_entity.pdbx_description
1 polymer ?
#
loop_
_entity_poly.entity_id
_entity_poly.type
_entity_poly.pdbx_seq_one_letter_code
_entity_poly.pdbx_strand_id
1 'polypeptide(L)'
;MQPEEDDDGAQYVGLSARGRDLRVSVQNVSHESRVHLDLETDDEAAEVARLEALGARKVAKVKHWTVMEAPTGQRFCVVHREGSLAGLPGINRWP
;
A
#
# COMPACT_ATOMS: atom_id res chain seq x y z
N MET A 1 23.21 -2.03 -1.98
CA MET A 1 21.90 -1.34 -1.88
C MET A 1 21.87 -0.73 -0.49
N GLN A 2 21.72 0.60 -0.38
CA GLN A 2 21.63 1.27 0.92
C GLN A 2 20.16 1.30 1.35
N PRO A 3 19.85 1.14 2.65
CA PRO A 3 18.49 1.30 3.15
C PRO A 3 18.02 2.73 2.89
N GLU A 4 16.80 2.86 2.38
CA GLU A 4 16.07 4.13 2.39
C GLU A 4 15.20 4.12 3.65
N GLU A 5 15.36 5.14 4.48
CA GLU A 5 14.42 5.43 5.56
C GLU A 5 13.27 6.23 4.97
N ASP A 6 12.05 5.73 5.13
CA ASP A 6 10.88 6.56 4.91
C ASP A 6 10.70 7.57 6.04
N ASP A 7 9.74 8.48 5.90
CA ASP A 7 9.39 9.50 6.91
C ASP A 7 8.96 8.88 8.26
N ASP A 8 8.76 7.56 8.31
CA ASP A 8 8.27 6.82 9.46
C ASP A 8 9.37 6.05 10.22
N GLY A 9 10.62 6.17 9.78
CA GLY A 9 11.75 5.41 10.31
C GLY A 9 11.67 3.92 9.98
N ALA A 10 10.75 3.53 9.09
CA ALA A 10 10.74 2.21 8.52
C ALA A 10 11.82 2.13 7.45
N GLN A 11 12.63 1.07 7.55
CA GLN A 11 13.79 0.89 6.70
C GLN A 11 13.44 -0.07 5.58
N TYR A 12 13.56 0.42 4.35
CA TYR A 12 13.28 -0.36 3.16
C TYR A 12 14.53 -0.54 2.31
N VAL A 13 14.58 -1.69 1.64
CA VAL A 13 15.49 -1.92 0.53
C VAL A 13 14.65 -2.22 -0.70
N GLY A 14 14.69 -1.32 -1.68
CA GLY A 14 14.08 -1.55 -2.99
C GLY A 14 14.76 -2.73 -3.70
N LEU A 15 13.96 -3.67 -4.18
CA LEU A 15 14.42 -4.73 -5.06
C LEU A 15 14.32 -4.25 -6.50
N SER A 16 15.34 -4.56 -7.30
CA SER A 16 15.27 -4.34 -8.75
C SER A 16 14.33 -5.36 -9.38
N ALA A 17 13.02 -5.08 -9.32
CA ALA A 17 12.01 -5.86 -10.01
C ALA A 17 12.01 -5.44 -11.49
N ARG A 18 12.69 -6.21 -12.35
CA ARG A 18 12.58 -6.03 -13.81
C ARG A 18 11.25 -6.61 -14.29
N GLY A 19 10.23 -5.76 -14.40
CA GLY A 19 9.01 -6.03 -15.15
C GLY A 19 7.70 -5.85 -14.35
N ARG A 20 6.72 -5.19 -15.00
CA ARG A 20 5.31 -4.99 -14.60
C ARG A 20 4.95 -3.78 -13.72
N ASP A 21 5.67 -2.66 -13.79
CA ASP A 21 5.32 -1.42 -13.07
C ASP A 21 5.12 -1.59 -11.55
N LEU A 22 5.74 -2.64 -10.98
CA LEU A 22 5.69 -2.94 -9.55
C LEU A 22 6.92 -2.39 -8.86
N ARG A 23 6.70 -1.60 -7.81
CA ARG A 23 7.74 -1.31 -6.81
C ARG A 23 7.73 -2.44 -5.79
N VAL A 24 8.84 -3.15 -5.67
CA VAL A 24 9.00 -4.21 -4.67
C VAL A 24 10.08 -3.77 -3.70
N SER A 25 9.75 -3.76 -2.42
CA SER A 25 10.67 -3.37 -1.35
C SER A 25 10.65 -4.40 -0.23
N VAL A 26 11.78 -4.58 0.45
CA VAL A 26 11.89 -5.39 1.67
C VAL A 26 11.96 -4.45 2.86
N GLN A 27 11.03 -4.59 3.81
CA GLN A 27 10.96 -3.79 5.01
C GLN A 27 11.62 -4.50 6.20
N ASN A 28 12.39 -3.77 7.00
CA ASN A 28 12.84 -4.24 8.31
C ASN A 28 11.68 -4.15 9.33
N VAL A 29 11.28 -5.28 9.92
CA VAL A 29 10.11 -5.37 10.80
C VAL A 29 10.41 -6.15 12.09
N SER A 30 9.73 -5.79 13.18
CA SER A 30 9.86 -6.46 14.49
C SER A 30 8.86 -7.60 14.72
N HIS A 31 7.91 -7.79 13.80
CA HIS A 31 6.94 -8.88 13.79
C HIS A 31 7.33 -9.95 12.76
N GLU A 32 6.60 -11.06 12.71
CA GLU A 32 6.80 -12.11 11.71
C GLU A 32 6.73 -11.55 10.27
N SER A 33 7.64 -12.04 9.41
CA SER A 33 7.73 -11.65 8.01
C SER A 33 6.46 -12.01 7.24
N ARG A 34 5.99 -11.08 6.41
CA ARG A 34 4.84 -11.28 5.52
C ARG A 34 4.98 -10.42 4.27
N VAL A 35 4.22 -10.75 3.23
CA VAL A 35 4.02 -9.89 2.06
C VAL A 35 2.70 -9.17 2.23
N HIS A 36 2.69 -7.88 1.89
CA HIS A 36 1.46 -7.11 1.72
C HIS A 36 1.56 -6.26 0.46
N LEU A 37 0.41 -5.76 0.01
CA LEU A 37 0.33 -4.79 -1.08
C LEU A 37 0.04 -3.42 -0.51
N ASP A 38 0.60 -2.39 -1.13
CA ASP A 38 0.19 -1.01 -0.95
C ASP A 38 -0.66 -0.61 -2.16
N LEU A 39 -1.91 -0.25 -1.89
CA LEU A 39 -2.82 0.28 -2.89
C LEU A 39 -2.75 1.80 -2.85
N GLU A 40 -2.09 2.38 -3.85
CA GLU A 40 -2.00 3.83 -4.02
C GLU A 40 -3.31 4.38 -4.59
N THR A 41 -3.82 5.45 -3.98
CA THR A 41 -5.08 6.11 -4.37
C THR A 41 -4.99 7.63 -4.25
N ASP A 42 -5.74 8.35 -5.07
CA ASP A 42 -5.90 9.80 -4.96
C ASP A 42 -6.91 10.20 -3.88
N ASP A 43 -7.81 9.30 -3.47
CA ASP A 43 -8.71 9.47 -2.33
C ASP A 43 -8.65 8.23 -1.41
N GLU A 44 -7.98 8.37 -0.27
CA GLU A 44 -7.82 7.28 0.70
C GLU A 44 -9.15 6.92 1.38
N ALA A 45 -9.97 7.92 1.70
CA ALA A 45 -11.22 7.70 2.42
C ALA A 45 -12.25 7.00 1.53
N ALA A 46 -12.36 7.42 0.26
CA ALA A 46 -13.24 6.78 -0.71
C ALA A 46 -12.81 5.34 -1.01
N GLU A 47 -11.50 5.10 -1.19
CA GLU A 47 -11.00 3.75 -1.47
C GLU A 47 -11.19 2.80 -0.28
N VAL A 48 -10.94 3.28 0.95
CA VAL A 48 -11.26 2.52 2.17
C VAL A 48 -12.74 2.15 2.22
N ALA A 49 -13.65 3.11 1.98
CA ALA A 49 -15.09 2.86 1.99
C ALA A 49 -15.50 1.84 0.90
N ARG A 50 -14.93 1.93 -0.30
CA ARG A 50 -15.15 0.99 -1.39
C ARG A 50 -14.72 -0.42 -1.01
N LEU A 51 -13.56 -0.56 -0.36
CA LEU A 51 -13.03 -1.85 0.08
C LEU A 51 -13.84 -2.44 1.24
N GLU A 52 -14.31 -1.61 2.18
CA GLU A 52 -15.24 -2.03 3.24
C GLU A 52 -16.56 -2.57 2.66
N ALA A 53 -17.10 -1.92 1.63
CA ALA A 53 -18.29 -2.40 0.91
C ALA A 53 -18.07 -3.75 0.21
N LEU A 54 -16.83 -4.10 -0.11
CA LEU A 54 -16.43 -5.41 -0.67
C LEU A 54 -16.09 -6.45 0.41
N GLY A 55 -16.25 -6.10 1.69
CA GLY A 55 -16.07 -7.00 2.83
C GLY A 55 -14.68 -6.94 3.48
N ALA A 56 -13.79 -6.02 3.06
CA ALA A 56 -12.57 -5.77 3.81
C ALA A 56 -12.89 -5.08 5.15
N ARG A 57 -12.00 -5.23 6.12
CA ARG A 57 -12.11 -4.57 7.43
C ARG A 57 -10.95 -3.63 7.69
N LYS A 58 -11.22 -2.48 8.28
CA LYS A 58 -10.19 -1.58 8.80
C LYS A 58 -9.52 -2.19 10.01
N VAL A 59 -8.19 -2.26 9.99
CA VAL A 59 -7.36 -2.77 11.09
C VAL A 59 -6.81 -1.61 11.91
N ALA A 60 -6.23 -0.61 11.24
CA ALA A 60 -5.65 0.55 11.89
C ALA A 60 -5.54 1.73 10.91
N LYS A 61 -5.70 2.95 11.41
CA LYS A 61 -5.27 4.17 10.73
C LYS A 61 -3.90 4.56 11.26
N VAL A 62 -2.90 4.64 10.40
CA VAL A 62 -1.51 4.95 10.78
C VAL A 62 -1.07 6.15 9.97
N LYS A 63 -0.89 7.30 10.63
CA LYS A 63 -0.48 8.56 9.99
C LYS A 63 -1.27 8.82 8.69
N HIS A 64 -0.62 8.67 7.54
CA HIS A 64 -1.14 8.98 6.20
C HIS A 64 -1.56 7.74 5.38
N TRP A 65 -1.70 6.56 6.01
CA TRP A 65 -2.25 5.36 5.37
C TRP A 65 -3.20 4.60 6.28
N THR A 66 -3.98 3.69 5.70
CA THR A 66 -4.90 2.81 6.43
C THR A 66 -4.53 1.36 6.19
N VAL A 67 -4.32 0.60 7.27
CA VAL A 67 -4.14 -0.85 7.21
C VAL A 67 -5.53 -1.51 7.15
N MET A 68 -5.74 -2.31 6.11
CA MET A 68 -6.96 -3.07 5.85
C MET A 68 -6.66 -4.57 5.89
N GLU A 69 -7.68 -5.38 6.14
CA GLU A 69 -7.62 -6.83 6.01
C GLU A 69 -8.74 -7.32 5.10
N ALA A 70 -8.39 -8.09 4.07
CA ALA A 70 -9.33 -8.68 3.12
C ALA A 70 -10.19 -9.78 3.80
N PRO A 71 -11.35 -10.16 3.23
CA PRO A 71 -12.16 -11.27 3.73
C PRO A 71 -11.39 -12.59 3.88
N THR A 72 -10.35 -12.77 3.08
CA THR A 72 -9.45 -13.93 3.08
C THR A 72 -8.31 -13.86 4.09
N GLY A 73 -8.25 -12.79 4.91
CA GLY A 73 -7.29 -12.60 6.01
C GLY A 73 -5.97 -11.92 5.63
N GLN A 74 -5.74 -11.59 4.36
CA GLN A 74 -4.52 -10.86 3.95
C GLN A 74 -4.59 -9.40 4.36
N ARG A 75 -3.52 -8.88 4.97
CA ARG A 75 -3.37 -7.45 5.29
C ARG A 75 -2.72 -6.70 4.14
N PHE A 76 -3.18 -5.47 3.91
CA PHE A 76 -2.67 -4.56 2.90
C PHE A 76 -2.89 -3.11 3.36
N CYS A 77 -2.17 -2.17 2.77
CA CYS A 77 -2.33 -0.75 3.09
C CYS A 77 -3.04 -0.02 1.95
N VAL A 78 -3.86 0.96 2.30
CA VAL A 78 -4.36 1.99 1.39
C VAL A 78 -3.57 3.25 1.68
N VAL A 79 -2.83 3.73 0.68
CA VAL A 79 -1.86 4.82 0.82
C VAL A 79 -2.27 5.96 -0.10
N HIS A 80 -2.26 7.18 0.42
CA HIS A 80 -2.44 8.35 -0.44
C HIS A 80 -1.24 8.53 -1.37
N ARG A 81 -1.52 8.65 -2.66
CA ARG A 81 -0.52 8.90 -3.68
C ARG A 81 -0.08 10.36 -3.67
N GLU A 82 1.21 10.61 -3.52
CA GLU A 82 1.76 11.93 -3.83
C GLU A 82 1.83 12.13 -5.36
N GLY A 83 1.08 13.10 -5.88
CA GLY A 83 1.06 13.46 -7.29
C GLY A 83 0.01 12.74 -8.14
N SER A 84 -0.17 13.21 -9.38
CA SER A 84 -1.28 12.75 -10.23
C SER A 84 -1.13 11.29 -10.66
N LEU A 85 -2.21 10.51 -10.53
CA LEU A 85 -2.35 9.17 -11.10
C LEU A 85 -2.66 9.19 -12.60
N ALA A 86 -2.96 10.37 -13.17
CA ALA A 86 -3.41 10.48 -14.56
C ALA A 86 -2.33 10.02 -15.56
N GLY A 87 -2.73 9.14 -16.48
CA GLY A 87 -1.85 8.65 -17.55
C GLY A 87 -0.86 7.57 -17.14
N LEU A 88 -0.84 7.15 -15.87
CA LEU A 88 -0.04 6.00 -15.45
C LEU A 88 -0.69 4.69 -15.92
N PRO A 89 0.11 3.70 -16.33
CA PRO A 89 -0.40 2.38 -16.68
C PRO A 89 -0.97 1.67 -15.44
N GLY A 90 -1.93 0.78 -15.64
CA GLY A 90 -2.47 -0.08 -14.57
C GLY A 90 -3.40 0.61 -13.56
N ILE A 91 -3.76 1.88 -13.77
CA ILE A 91 -4.68 2.60 -12.88
C ILE A 91 -6.13 2.26 -13.18
N ASN A 92 -6.84 1.80 -12.15
CA ASN A 92 -8.29 1.63 -12.20
C ASN A 92 -9.00 2.94 -11.86
N ARG A 93 -10.14 3.20 -12.51
CA ARG A 93 -11.05 4.28 -12.15
C ARG A 93 -12.33 3.68 -11.60
N TRP A 94 -12.73 4.13 -10.43
CA TRP A 94 -13.93 3.67 -9.76
C TRP A 94 -15.01 4.77 -9.82
N PRO A 95 -16.30 4.39 -9.98
CA PRO A 95 -17.41 5.34 -10.03
C PRO A 95 -17.67 6.01 -8.69
#